data_AF-A0A8C2HMY7-F1
#
_entry.id   AF-A0A8C2HMY7-F1
#
_cell.length_a   1.000
_cell.length_b   1.000
_cell.length_c   1.000
_cell.angle_alpha   90.00
_cell.angle_beta   90.00
_cell.angle_gamma   90.00
#
_symmetry.space_group_name_H-M   'P 1'
#
loop_
_entity.id
_entity.type
_entity.pdbx_description
1 polymer ?
#
loop_
_entity_poly.entity_id
_entity_poly.type
_entity_poly.pdbx_seq_one_letter_code
_entity_poly.pdbx_strand_id
1 'polypeptide(L)'
;MNLSLTISIYIYSLLWACMNVFECEPTMFGEVSSPQYPQPYPGDILEQWDLEVPEGYQIQLTFSHLDIEPSPNCGHDSLILVSDKKVLWKFCGLKSTDRFHPGDKPIVVPGNRLQLFFLTDDSNPKSHIGFTASYQAIGEL
;
A
#
# COMPACT_ATOMS: atom_id res chain seq x y z
N MET A 1 51.62 3.79 22.81
CA MET A 1 50.35 3.08 22.53
C MET A 1 50.45 2.47 21.14
N ASN A 2 50.14 1.18 21.00
CA ASN A 2 50.48 0.37 19.82
C ASN A 2 49.51 0.68 18.65
N LEU A 3 50.03 1.06 17.49
CA LEU A 3 49.24 1.46 16.31
C LEU A 3 48.22 0.38 15.89
N SER A 4 48.57 -0.90 16.10
CA SER A 4 47.68 -2.04 15.85
C SER A 4 46.45 -2.08 16.75
N LEU A 5 46.57 -1.63 18.01
CA LEU A 5 45.44 -1.59 18.96
C LEU A 5 44.46 -0.47 18.59
N THR A 6 44.99 0.68 18.15
CA THR A 6 44.17 1.82 17.72
C THR A 6 43.32 1.47 16.51
N ILE A 7 43.90 0.80 15.50
CA ILE A 7 43.19 0.35 14.30
C ILE A 7 42.08 -0.65 14.67
N SER A 8 42.37 -1.60 15.56
CA SER A 8 41.38 -2.59 16.01
C SER A 8 40.20 -1.92 16.71
N ILE A 9 40.44 -0.96 17.60
CA ILE A 9 39.37 -0.24 18.32
C ILE A 9 38.49 0.56 17.35
N TYR A 10 39.10 1.23 16.36
CA TYR A 10 38.34 1.95 15.33
C TYR A 10 37.46 1.02 14.49
N ILE A 11 37.98 -0.15 14.11
CA ILE A 11 37.20 -1.16 13.38
C ILE A 11 36.04 -1.68 14.23
N TYR A 12 36.26 -1.99 15.51
CA TYR A 12 35.17 -2.39 16.43
C TYR A 12 34.14 -1.27 16.61
N SER A 13 34.57 -0.01 16.75
CA SER A 13 33.63 1.12 16.87
C SER A 13 32.84 1.37 15.58
N LEU A 14 33.46 1.17 14.40
CA LEU A 14 32.78 1.29 13.10
C LEU A 14 31.83 0.12 12.84
N LEU A 15 32.21 -1.10 13.23
CA LEU A 15 31.34 -2.28 13.19
C LEU A 15 30.16 -2.13 14.15
N TRP A 16 30.40 -1.62 15.36
CA TRP A 16 29.34 -1.35 16.33
C TRP A 16 28.44 -0.20 15.88
N ALA A 17 28.99 0.85 15.26
CA ALA A 17 28.21 1.91 14.65
C ALA A 17 27.33 1.39 13.50
N CYS A 18 27.86 0.51 12.63
CA CYS A 18 27.07 -0.15 11.58
C CYS A 18 25.91 -0.99 12.16
N MET A 19 26.13 -1.65 13.31
CA MET A 19 25.09 -2.43 14.00
C MET A 19 24.02 -1.57 14.72
N ASN A 20 24.27 -0.29 14.97
CA ASN A 20 23.31 0.63 15.60
C ASN A 20 22.70 1.65 14.63
N VAL A 21 23.04 1.58 13.34
CA VAL A 21 22.60 2.55 12.33
C VAL A 21 21.99 1.80 11.14
N PHE A 22 20.89 1.07 11.37
CA PHE A 22 19.82 0.86 10.39
C PHE A 22 18.66 0.06 11.00
N GLU A 23 17.84 0.69 11.85
CA GLU A 23 16.48 0.19 12.05
C GLU A 23 15.56 1.24 11.43
N CYS A 24 15.03 0.94 10.24
CA CYS A 24 13.92 1.72 9.71
C CYS A 24 12.79 1.59 10.72
N GLU A 25 12.42 2.69 11.36
CA GLU A 25 11.25 2.72 12.24
C GLU A 25 10.07 2.05 11.50
N PRO A 26 9.37 1.10 12.14
CA PRO A 26 8.29 0.39 11.50
C PRO A 26 7.18 1.34 11.02
N THR A 27 6.68 1.13 9.80
CA THR A 27 5.59 1.92 9.24
C THR A 27 4.27 1.61 9.93
N MET A 28 3.83 2.50 10.81
CA MET A 28 2.56 2.38 11.54
C MET A 28 1.36 2.93 10.76
N PHE A 29 1.60 3.74 9.75
CA PHE A 29 0.58 4.32 8.88
C PHE A 29 1.21 4.80 7.57
N GLY A 30 0.37 5.09 6.59
CA GLY A 30 0.78 5.68 5.33
C GLY A 30 -0.40 6.02 4.44
N GLU A 31 -0.09 6.50 3.24
CA GLU A 31 -1.05 6.82 2.21
C GLU A 31 -0.62 6.19 0.89
N VAL A 32 -1.61 5.89 0.05
CA VAL A 32 -1.44 5.31 -1.27
C VAL A 32 -2.47 5.91 -2.21
N SER A 33 -2.04 6.25 -3.42
CA SER A 33 -2.94 6.77 -4.45
C SER A 33 -2.57 6.21 -5.82
N SER A 34 -3.57 6.15 -6.70
CA SER A 34 -3.34 5.84 -8.12
C SER A 34 -2.36 6.85 -8.74
N PRO A 35 -1.66 6.47 -9.82
CA PRO A 35 -0.78 7.39 -10.53
C PRO A 35 -1.53 8.66 -10.93
N GLN A 36 -0.83 9.79 -10.84
CA GLN A 36 -1.29 11.11 -11.27
C GLN A 36 -2.46 11.71 -10.46
N TYR A 37 -3.05 11.00 -9.49
CA TYR A 37 -4.10 11.55 -8.62
C TYR A 37 -3.69 12.94 -8.09
N PRO A 38 -4.56 13.98 -8.18
CA PRO A 38 -5.98 13.94 -8.53
C PRO A 38 -6.31 14.10 -10.03
N GLN A 39 -5.33 13.95 -10.93
CA GLN A 39 -5.59 13.87 -12.36
C GLN A 39 -6.07 12.46 -12.76
N PRO A 40 -6.73 12.31 -13.92
CA PRO A 40 -7.11 11.01 -14.44
C PRO A 40 -5.94 10.04 -14.51
N TYR A 41 -6.17 8.77 -14.17
CA TYR A 41 -5.12 7.75 -14.24
C TYR A 41 -4.83 7.35 -15.70
N PRO A 42 -3.59 6.89 -16.00
CA PRO A 42 -3.27 6.37 -17.33
C PRO A 42 -3.95 5.02 -17.59
N GLY A 43 -4.27 4.75 -18.85
CA GLY A 43 -4.73 3.43 -19.31
C GLY A 43 -3.56 2.45 -19.51
N ASP A 44 -3.89 1.16 -19.61
CA ASP A 44 -2.96 0.05 -19.86
C ASP A 44 -1.78 -0.02 -18.86
N ILE A 45 -2.09 0.14 -17.56
CA ILE A 45 -1.08 0.01 -16.50
C ILE A 45 -1.40 -1.13 -15.53
N LEU A 46 -0.32 -1.63 -14.92
CA LEU A 46 -0.34 -2.48 -13.75
C LEU A 46 0.57 -1.84 -12.71
N GLU A 47 -0.05 -1.32 -11.65
CA GLU A 47 0.67 -0.76 -10.51
C GLU A 47 0.45 -1.62 -9.27
N GLN A 48 1.51 -1.77 -8.47
CA GLN A 48 1.49 -2.56 -7.25
C GLN A 48 2.00 -1.73 -6.07
N TRP A 49 1.29 -1.82 -4.95
CA TRP A 49 1.77 -1.33 -3.66
C TRP A 49 1.77 -2.47 -2.65
N ASP A 50 2.90 -2.63 -1.95
CA ASP A 50 3.04 -3.58 -0.84
C ASP A 50 2.97 -2.80 0.47
N LEU A 51 1.84 -2.91 1.16
CA LEU A 51 1.63 -2.29 2.46
C LEU A 51 2.00 -3.28 3.55
N GLU A 52 2.85 -2.84 4.47
CA GLU A 52 3.30 -3.62 5.60
C GLU A 52 3.24 -2.79 6.88
N VAL A 53 2.74 -3.41 7.95
CA VAL A 53 2.79 -2.90 9.32
C VAL A 53 3.51 -3.95 10.20
N PRO A 54 3.92 -3.61 11.42
CA PRO A 54 4.60 -4.57 12.29
C PRO A 54 3.82 -5.86 12.52
N GLU A 55 4.56 -6.94 12.77
CA GLU A 55 3.96 -8.19 13.23
C GLU A 55 3.15 -7.97 14.51
N GLY A 56 2.04 -8.69 14.65
CA GLY A 56 1.08 -8.50 15.74
C GLY A 56 -0.01 -7.46 15.45
N TYR A 57 0.15 -6.61 14.43
CA TYR A 57 -0.85 -5.62 14.01
C TYR A 57 -1.66 -6.10 12.81
N GLN A 58 -2.84 -5.49 12.62
CA GLN A 58 -3.64 -5.59 11.40
C GLN A 58 -3.61 -4.27 10.63
N ILE A 59 -3.90 -4.33 9.32
CA ILE A 59 -4.03 -3.13 8.49
C ILE A 59 -5.48 -2.68 8.44
N GLN A 60 -5.76 -1.44 8.84
CA GLN A 60 -7.02 -0.75 8.56
C GLN A 60 -6.82 0.20 7.38
N LEU A 61 -7.47 -0.07 6.25
CA LEU A 61 -7.45 0.75 5.03
C LEU A 61 -8.71 1.61 4.96
N THR A 62 -8.55 2.91 4.67
CA THR A 62 -9.65 3.87 4.53
C THR A 62 -9.51 4.61 3.21
N PHE A 63 -10.49 4.47 2.32
CA PHE A 63 -10.54 5.24 1.07
C PHE A 63 -11.05 6.64 1.35
N SER A 64 -10.28 7.66 0.97
CA SER A 64 -10.76 9.04 0.92
C SER A 64 -11.40 9.37 -0.42
N HIS A 65 -11.00 8.67 -1.49
CA HIS A 65 -11.63 8.75 -2.80
C HIS A 65 -11.46 7.44 -3.58
N LEU A 66 -12.48 7.06 -4.34
CA LEU A 66 -12.40 6.01 -5.35
C LEU A 66 -13.34 6.36 -6.52
N ASP A 67 -12.75 6.46 -7.70
CA ASP A 67 -13.38 6.73 -8.99
C ASP A 67 -12.63 5.94 -10.06
N ILE A 68 -13.08 4.72 -10.31
CA ILE A 68 -12.49 3.76 -11.24
C ILE A 68 -13.59 3.30 -12.20
N GLU A 69 -13.28 3.12 -13.48
CA GLU A 69 -14.28 2.78 -14.50
C GLU A 69 -15.18 1.60 -14.07
N PRO A 70 -16.50 1.80 -13.95
CA PRO A 70 -17.41 0.73 -13.57
C PRO A 70 -17.65 -0.25 -14.71
N SER A 71 -17.39 -1.53 -14.46
CA SER A 71 -17.67 -2.62 -15.40
C SER A 71 -18.21 -3.88 -14.69
N PRO A 72 -18.86 -4.82 -15.39
CA PRO A 72 -19.32 -6.07 -14.78
C PRO A 72 -18.17 -6.82 -14.10
N ASN A 73 -18.30 -7.05 -12.79
CA ASN A 73 -17.26 -7.66 -11.94
C ASN A 73 -15.88 -6.95 -12.00
N CYS A 74 -15.89 -5.64 -12.30
CA CYS A 74 -14.70 -4.82 -12.50
C CYS A 74 -13.74 -5.46 -13.51
N GLY A 75 -14.28 -5.96 -14.63
CA GLY A 75 -13.54 -6.71 -15.64
C GLY A 75 -12.59 -5.86 -16.48
N HIS A 76 -12.85 -4.56 -16.60
CA HIS A 76 -11.98 -3.58 -17.24
C HIS A 76 -10.98 -3.07 -16.19
N ASP A 77 -11.22 -1.88 -15.63
CA ASP A 77 -10.40 -1.32 -14.57
C ASP A 77 -10.75 -1.90 -13.20
N SER A 78 -9.73 -2.11 -12.36
CA SER A 78 -9.94 -2.59 -11.00
C SER A 78 -8.80 -2.28 -10.04
N LEU A 79 -9.18 -2.08 -8.77
CA LEU A 79 -8.27 -2.15 -7.63
C LEU A 79 -8.50 -3.47 -6.88
N ILE A 80 -7.49 -4.33 -6.85
CA ILE A 80 -7.54 -5.66 -6.22
C ILE A 80 -6.73 -5.65 -4.93
N LEU A 81 -7.35 -6.09 -3.84
CA LEU A 81 -6.71 -6.25 -2.53
C LEU A 81 -6.38 -7.73 -2.31
N VAL A 82 -5.11 -8.04 -2.09
CA VAL A 82 -4.62 -9.40 -1.86
C VAL A 82 -3.89 -9.47 -0.51
N SER A 83 -4.26 -10.45 0.31
CA SER A 83 -3.50 -10.80 1.52
C SER A 83 -3.40 -12.31 1.62
N ASP A 84 -2.27 -12.82 2.14
CA ASP A 84 -1.98 -14.25 2.24
C ASP A 84 -2.24 -15.05 0.95
N LYS A 85 -1.87 -14.46 -0.21
CA LYS A 85 -2.07 -15.03 -1.55
C LYS A 85 -3.54 -15.25 -1.93
N LYS A 86 -4.48 -14.61 -1.24
CA LYS A 86 -5.91 -14.65 -1.52
C LYS A 86 -6.41 -13.27 -1.91
N VAL A 87 -7.19 -13.21 -2.99
CA VAL A 87 -7.95 -12.01 -3.33
C VAL A 87 -9.04 -11.83 -2.27
N LEU A 88 -8.97 -10.73 -1.54
CA LEU A 88 -9.98 -10.38 -0.55
C LEU A 88 -11.09 -9.53 -1.18
N TRP A 89 -10.71 -8.54 -1.99
CA TRP A 89 -11.63 -7.65 -2.67
C TRP A 89 -11.16 -7.24 -4.05
N LYS A 90 -12.12 -6.84 -4.88
CA LYS A 90 -11.93 -6.23 -6.19
C LYS A 90 -12.92 -5.08 -6.33
N PHE A 91 -12.40 -3.87 -6.52
CA PHE A 91 -13.18 -2.63 -6.50
C PHE A 91 -13.13 -1.87 -7.82
N CYS A 92 -14.25 -1.23 -8.13
CA CYS A 92 -14.44 -0.24 -9.20
C CYS A 92 -15.73 0.56 -8.94
N GLY A 93 -15.97 1.60 -9.72
CA GLY A 93 -17.11 2.52 -9.56
C GLY A 93 -16.70 3.87 -8.98
N LEU A 94 -17.69 4.73 -8.74
CA LEU A 94 -17.50 6.10 -8.25
C LEU A 94 -18.39 6.40 -7.04
N LYS A 95 -19.60 5.84 -7.01
CA LYS A 95 -20.57 6.10 -5.95
C LYS A 95 -20.51 4.97 -4.94
N SER A 96 -20.67 5.29 -3.67
CA SER A 96 -20.81 4.28 -2.61
C SER A 96 -22.02 3.35 -2.79
N THR A 97 -22.96 3.70 -3.68
CA THR A 97 -24.08 2.84 -4.09
C THR A 97 -23.73 1.82 -5.17
N ASP A 98 -22.58 1.96 -5.83
CA ASP A 98 -22.14 1.02 -6.85
C ASP A 98 -21.76 -0.31 -6.20
N ARG A 99 -22.15 -1.42 -6.85
CA ARG A 99 -22.04 -2.77 -6.26
C ARG A 99 -20.63 -3.14 -5.81
N PHE A 100 -19.61 -2.61 -6.48
CA PHE A 100 -18.20 -2.92 -6.25
C PHE A 100 -17.42 -1.74 -5.64
N HIS A 101 -18.09 -0.69 -5.16
CA HIS A 101 -17.42 0.37 -4.43
C HIS A 101 -17.18 -0.07 -2.98
N PRO A 102 -16.05 0.28 -2.34
CA PRO A 102 -15.77 -0.08 -0.93
C PRO A 102 -16.68 0.60 0.11
N GLY A 103 -17.61 1.47 -0.33
CA GLY A 103 -18.35 2.38 0.54
C GLY A 103 -17.45 3.34 1.35
N ASP A 104 -17.99 3.86 2.44
CA ASP A 104 -17.32 4.88 3.29
C ASP A 104 -16.73 4.29 4.59
N LYS A 105 -16.84 2.97 4.78
CA LYS A 105 -16.37 2.31 6.00
C LYS A 105 -14.94 1.80 5.83
N PRO A 106 -14.09 1.90 6.86
CA PRO A 106 -12.76 1.30 6.83
C PRO A 106 -12.81 -0.22 6.61
N ILE A 107 -11.82 -0.73 5.91
CA ILE A 107 -11.61 -2.16 5.67
C ILE A 107 -10.50 -2.64 6.59
N VAL A 108 -10.78 -3.68 7.37
CA VAL A 108 -9.77 -4.35 8.20
C VAL A 108 -9.29 -5.59 7.47
N VAL A 109 -7.99 -5.67 7.25
CA VAL A 109 -7.33 -6.79 6.59
C VAL A 109 -6.81 -7.78 7.63
N PRO A 110 -7.06 -9.09 7.47
CA PRO A 110 -6.43 -10.09 8.33
C PRO A 110 -4.92 -10.13 8.08
N GLY A 111 -4.13 -9.85 9.12
CA GLY A 111 -2.67 -9.85 9.05
C GLY A 111 -2.04 -8.48 8.82
N ASN A 112 -0.71 -8.48 8.76
CA ASN A 112 0.11 -7.26 8.74
C ASN A 112 0.64 -6.89 7.34
N ARG A 113 0.19 -7.60 6.29
CA ARG A 113 0.59 -7.38 4.90
C ARG A 113 -0.63 -7.30 3.97
N LEU A 114 -0.64 -6.30 3.10
CA LEU A 114 -1.68 -6.10 2.09
C LEU A 114 -1.03 -5.66 0.78
N GLN A 115 -1.31 -6.39 -0.30
CA GLN A 115 -0.92 -5.99 -1.64
C GLN A 115 -2.11 -5.36 -2.37
N LEU A 116 -1.87 -4.21 -2.98
CA LEU A 116 -2.82 -3.54 -3.85
C LEU A 116 -2.36 -3.68 -5.29
N PHE A 117 -3.23 -4.13 -6.18
CA PHE A 117 -2.99 -4.16 -7.62
C PHE A 117 -4.00 -3.26 -8.32
N PHE A 118 -3.52 -2.22 -8.99
CA PHE A 118 -4.36 -1.36 -9.84
C PHE A 118 -4.10 -1.71 -11.29
N LEU A 119 -5.14 -2.24 -11.94
CA LEU A 119 -5.13 -2.72 -13.32
C LEU A 119 -6.07 -1.82 -14.10
N THR A 120 -5.59 -1.26 -15.20
CA THR A 120 -6.40 -0.44 -16.12
C THR A 120 -6.29 -0.94 -17.55
N ASP A 121 -7.34 -0.76 -18.34
CA ASP A 121 -7.29 -0.94 -19.79
C ASP A 121 -7.17 0.41 -20.53
N ASP A 122 -7.26 0.40 -21.86
CA ASP A 122 -7.14 1.62 -22.68
C ASP A 122 -8.51 2.28 -22.98
N SER A 123 -9.58 1.84 -22.30
CA SER A 123 -10.90 2.41 -22.44
C SER A 123 -11.09 3.55 -21.43
N ASN A 124 -11.34 4.77 -21.94
CA ASN A 124 -11.75 5.93 -21.14
C ASN A 124 -10.76 6.51 -20.08
N PRO A 125 -9.44 6.63 -20.36
CA PRO A 125 -8.46 7.11 -19.37
C PRO A 125 -8.65 8.58 -18.91
N LYS A 126 -9.59 9.34 -19.48
CA LYS A 126 -9.81 10.76 -19.17
C LYS A 126 -10.99 11.05 -18.26
N SER A 127 -11.77 10.02 -17.92
CA SER A 127 -13.06 10.21 -17.22
C SER A 127 -13.03 9.88 -15.75
N HIS A 128 -11.98 9.21 -15.27
CA HIS A 128 -11.90 8.67 -13.91
C HIS A 128 -10.58 9.07 -13.25
N ILE A 129 -10.65 9.57 -12.01
CA ILE A 129 -9.48 10.13 -11.31
C ILE A 129 -8.73 9.14 -10.41
N GLY A 130 -9.25 7.92 -10.27
CA GLY A 130 -8.57 6.81 -9.60
C GLY A 130 -8.89 6.78 -8.11
N PHE A 131 -7.89 6.52 -7.27
CA PHE A 131 -8.12 6.36 -5.84
C PHE A 131 -7.06 7.04 -4.99
N THR A 132 -7.44 7.34 -3.76
CA THR A 132 -6.53 7.64 -2.66
C THR A 132 -7.06 6.99 -1.39
N ALA A 133 -6.17 6.39 -0.62
CA ALA A 133 -6.47 5.71 0.62
C ALA A 133 -5.34 5.92 1.63
N SER A 134 -5.70 5.96 2.90
CA SER A 134 -4.77 5.88 4.01
C SER A 134 -4.87 4.50 4.67
N TYR A 135 -3.75 4.04 5.23
CA TYR A 135 -3.71 2.82 6.02
C TYR A 135 -3.04 3.07 7.37
N GLN A 136 -3.43 2.30 8.37
CA GLN A 136 -2.82 2.34 9.70
C GLN A 136 -2.80 0.95 10.35
N ALA A 137 -1.81 0.73 11.19
CA ALA A 137 -1.70 -0.42 12.06
C ALA A 137 -2.76 -0.32 13.17
N ILE A 138 -3.56 -1.37 13.35
CA ILE A 138 -4.56 -1.45 14.43
C ILE A 138 -4.38 -2.73 15.26
N GLY A 139 -4.51 -2.56 16.58
CA GLY A 139 -4.43 -3.62 17.57
C GLY A 139 -3.01 -4.20 17.74
N GLU A 140 -2.75 -4.76 18.90
CA GLU A 140 -1.63 -5.67 19.14
C GLU A 140 -2.31 -6.99 19.53
N LEU A 141 -2.23 -8.01 18.68
CA LEU A 141 -2.87 -9.31 18.90
C LEU A 141 -2.28 -10.05 20.11
#